data_AF-A0AB73KLM2-F1
#
_entry.id   AF-A0AB73KLM2-F1
#
_cell.length_a   1.000
_cell.length_b   1.000
_cell.length_c   1.000
_cell.angle_alpha   90.00
_cell.angle_beta   90.00
_cell.angle_gamma   90.00
#
_symmetry.space_group_name_H-M   'P 1'
#
loop_
_entity.id
_entity.type
_entity.pdbx_description
1 polymer ?
#
loop_
_entity_poly.entity_id
_entity_poly.type
_entity_poly.pdbx_seq_one_letter_code
_entity_poly.pdbx_strand_id
1 'polypeptide(L)'
;MPDHLPEITSVEEFMRLRLSEDPAEYGRSAWAAMALPLWGELVREHPDMRVWAAHNRSCPPQILAELIKDDDWRVRSRVASRRNCPAELLAALVDDPDDAVRNKVATHRHTPRWAVLRLTDDPWTEIAEAARIRIANWPQEKA
;
A
#
# COMPACT_ATOMS: atom_id res chain seq x y z
N MET A 1 -1.82 -11.57 14.78
CA MET A 1 -0.84 -12.05 13.80
C MET A 1 -0.76 -13.55 14.00
N PRO A 2 -0.84 -14.38 12.96
CA PRO A 2 -0.53 -15.80 13.11
C PRO A 2 0.92 -15.95 13.58
N ASP A 3 1.19 -16.93 14.45
CA ASP A 3 2.54 -17.33 14.80
C ASP A 3 3.33 -17.73 13.55
N HIS A 4 4.66 -17.58 13.60
CA HIS A 4 5.62 -17.68 12.50
C HIS A 4 5.19 -18.61 11.36
N LEU A 5 4.68 -18.01 10.27
CA LEU A 5 4.29 -18.75 9.07
C LEU A 5 5.53 -19.20 8.31
N PRO A 6 5.54 -20.41 7.72
CA PRO A 6 6.62 -20.85 6.86
C PRO A 6 6.84 -19.87 5.71
N GLU A 7 8.08 -19.47 5.49
CA GLU A 7 8.47 -18.63 4.34
C GLU A 7 8.02 -19.26 3.03
N ILE A 8 7.63 -18.41 2.08
CA ILE A 8 7.34 -18.83 0.72
C ILE A 8 8.66 -18.87 -0.04
N THR A 9 8.93 -20.00 -0.67
CA THR A 9 10.24 -20.36 -1.20
C THR A 9 10.37 -20.16 -2.71
N SER A 10 9.27 -19.93 -3.43
CA SER A 10 9.28 -19.55 -4.84
C SER A 10 8.10 -18.66 -5.24
N VAL A 11 8.21 -18.03 -6.41
CA VAL A 11 7.13 -17.23 -7.02
C VAL A 11 5.93 -18.10 -7.36
N GLU A 12 6.15 -19.31 -7.89
CA GLU A 12 5.09 -20.28 -8.20
C GLU A 12 4.35 -20.71 -6.94
N GLU A 13 5.06 -20.94 -5.84
CA GLU A 13 4.43 -21.24 -4.55
C GLU A 13 3.55 -20.06 -4.10
N PHE A 14 4.05 -18.82 -4.18
CA PHE A 14 3.26 -17.64 -3.84
C PHE A 14 1.97 -17.57 -4.67
N MET A 15 2.07 -17.71 -5.99
CA MET A 15 0.93 -17.67 -6.91
C MET A 15 -0.07 -18.78 -6.61
N ARG A 16 0.41 -20.02 -6.40
CA ARG A 16 -0.44 -21.16 -6.04
C ARG A 16 -1.21 -20.91 -4.75
N LEU A 17 -0.53 -20.43 -3.70
CA LEU A 17 -1.18 -20.10 -2.41
C LEU A 17 -2.20 -18.97 -2.56
N ARG A 18 -1.88 -17.97 -3.39
CA ARG A 18 -2.73 -16.79 -3.62
C ARG A 18 -4.02 -17.12 -4.35
N LEU A 19 -3.98 -18.11 -5.22
CA LEU A 19 -5.10 -18.59 -6.03
C LEU A 19 -5.82 -19.80 -5.40
N SER A 20 -5.37 -20.27 -4.24
CA SER A 20 -5.98 -21.40 -3.55
C SER A 20 -7.35 -21.02 -2.96
N GLU A 21 -8.30 -21.95 -3.06
CA GLU A 21 -9.60 -21.86 -2.38
C GLU A 21 -9.49 -22.22 -0.89
N ASP A 22 -8.38 -22.82 -0.45
CA ASP A 22 -8.12 -23.09 0.96
C ASP A 22 -7.83 -21.78 1.71
N PRO A 23 -8.68 -21.39 2.69
CA PRO A 23 -8.47 -20.17 3.46
C PRO A 23 -7.14 -20.12 4.22
N ALA A 24 -6.57 -21.27 4.60
CA ALA A 24 -5.28 -21.33 5.29
C ALA A 24 -4.13 -21.01 4.33
N GLU A 25 -4.16 -21.54 3.10
CA GLU A 25 -3.17 -21.24 2.06
C GLU A 25 -3.28 -19.79 1.59
N TYR A 26 -4.51 -19.35 1.32
CA TYR A 26 -4.81 -17.97 1.00
C TYR A 26 -4.32 -17.03 2.11
N GLY A 27 -4.58 -17.38 3.37
CA GLY A 27 -4.09 -16.67 4.54
C GLY A 27 -2.57 -16.62 4.59
N ARG A 28 -1.88 -17.74 4.32
CA ARG A 28 -0.41 -17.79 4.28
C ARG A 28 0.15 -16.84 3.23
N SER A 29 -0.41 -16.79 2.01
CA SER A 29 0.04 -15.85 0.96
C SER A 29 -0.06 -14.37 1.36
N ALA A 30 -0.93 -14.01 2.30
CA ALA A 30 -1.11 -12.63 2.74
C ALA A 30 -0.12 -12.20 3.85
N TRP A 31 0.49 -13.15 4.56
CA TRP A 31 1.29 -12.88 5.76
C TRP A 31 2.69 -13.49 5.74
N ALA A 32 2.92 -14.60 5.04
CA ALA A 32 4.24 -15.22 4.97
C ALA A 32 5.22 -14.30 4.22
N ALA A 33 6.46 -14.31 4.71
CA ALA A 33 7.58 -13.64 4.06
C ALA A 33 8.10 -14.46 2.89
N MET A 34 8.83 -13.78 2.02
CA MET A 34 9.55 -14.34 0.90
C MET A 34 10.84 -13.53 0.73
N ALA A 35 11.91 -14.15 0.23
CA ALA A 35 13.19 -13.47 0.04
C ALA A 35 13.07 -12.31 -0.96
N LEU A 36 13.86 -11.24 -0.77
CA LEU A 36 13.83 -10.05 -1.64
C LEU A 36 14.00 -10.36 -3.13
N PRO A 37 14.91 -11.26 -3.58
CA PRO A 37 15.03 -11.60 -4.99
C PRO A 37 13.74 -12.15 -5.60
N LEU A 38 13.02 -12.99 -4.86
CA LEU A 38 11.75 -13.56 -5.30
C LEU A 38 10.63 -12.51 -5.34
N TRP A 39 10.64 -11.52 -4.44
CA TRP A 39 9.72 -10.39 -4.57
C TRP A 39 10.00 -9.58 -5.83
N GLY A 40 11.27 -9.33 -6.13
CA GLY A 40 11.68 -8.62 -7.34
C GLY A 40 11.33 -9.39 -8.61
N GLU A 41 11.48 -10.72 -8.60
CA GLU A 41 11.03 -11.61 -9.67
C GLU A 41 9.51 -11.54 -9.87
N LEU A 42 8.72 -11.74 -8.80
CA LEU A 42 7.25 -11.66 -8.85
C LEU A 42 6.77 -10.36 -9.49
N VAL A 43 7.29 -9.21 -9.03
CA VAL A 43 6.82 -7.90 -9.52
C VAL A 43 7.22 -7.64 -10.96
N ARG A 44 8.38 -8.15 -11.41
CA ARG A 44 8.86 -7.93 -12.78
C ARG A 44 8.17 -8.84 -13.79
N GLU A 45 8.08 -10.12 -13.48
CA GLU A 45 7.64 -11.16 -14.43
C GLU A 45 6.12 -11.43 -14.36
N HIS A 46 5.45 -11.05 -13.26
CA HIS A 46 4.02 -11.30 -13.05
C HIS A 46 3.25 -10.02 -12.68
N PRO A 47 2.98 -9.13 -13.65
CA PRO A 47 2.26 -7.87 -13.41
C PRO A 47 0.89 -8.05 -12.73
N ASP A 48 0.17 -9.12 -13.05
CA ASP A 48 -1.11 -9.50 -12.46
C ASP A 48 -1.02 -9.82 -10.95
N MET A 49 0.18 -10.12 -10.45
CA MET A 49 0.43 -10.40 -9.04
C MET A 49 0.85 -9.19 -8.21
N ARG A 50 1.11 -8.03 -8.83
CA ARG A 50 1.62 -6.84 -8.12
C ARG A 50 0.67 -6.30 -7.06
N VAL A 51 -0.65 -6.36 -7.30
CA VAL A 51 -1.64 -5.97 -6.29
C VAL A 51 -1.60 -6.88 -5.06
N TRP A 52 -1.26 -8.16 -5.26
CA TRP A 52 -1.12 -9.14 -4.19
C TRP A 52 0.21 -8.98 -3.46
N ALA A 53 1.28 -8.62 -4.16
CA ALA A 53 2.53 -8.20 -3.53
C ALA A 53 2.31 -6.98 -2.62
N ALA A 54 1.58 -5.96 -3.10
CA ALA A 54 1.21 -4.80 -2.29
C ALA A 54 0.31 -5.16 -1.08
N HIS A 55 -0.52 -6.20 -1.20
CA HIS A 55 -1.40 -6.70 -0.14
C HIS A 55 -0.64 -7.46 0.96
N ASN A 56 0.41 -8.20 0.60
CA ASN A 56 1.16 -9.04 1.55
C ASN A 56 1.83 -8.19 2.65
N ARG A 57 1.58 -8.55 3.92
CA ARG A 57 2.04 -7.79 5.10
C ARG A 57 3.55 -7.81 5.33
N SER A 58 4.22 -8.81 4.79
CA SER A 58 5.65 -9.04 4.84
C SER A 58 6.38 -8.53 3.59
N CYS A 59 5.67 -7.95 2.61
CA CYS A 59 6.27 -7.30 1.44
C CYS A 59 7.28 -6.22 1.87
N PRO A 60 8.55 -6.30 1.41
CA PRO A 60 9.62 -5.40 1.83
C PRO A 60 9.35 -3.94 1.44
N PRO A 61 9.80 -2.95 2.25
CA PRO A 61 9.66 -1.53 1.92
C PRO A 61 10.23 -1.14 0.56
N GLN A 62 11.34 -1.77 0.13
CA GLN A 62 11.98 -1.53 -1.16
C GLN A 62 11.04 -1.88 -2.32
N ILE A 63 10.32 -3.00 -2.21
CA ILE A 63 9.35 -3.44 -3.21
C ILE A 63 8.13 -2.51 -3.19
N LEU A 64 7.66 -2.09 -2.01
CA LEU A 64 6.58 -1.10 -1.92
C LEU A 64 6.95 0.24 -2.59
N ALA A 65 8.21 0.67 -2.48
CA ALA A 65 8.70 1.89 -3.14
C ALA A 65 8.75 1.76 -4.68
N GLU A 66 8.90 0.56 -5.22
CA GLU A 66 8.73 0.28 -6.64
C GLU A 66 7.24 0.30 -7.03
N LEU A 67 6.39 -0.36 -6.23
CA LEU A 67 4.96 -0.50 -6.50
C LEU A 67 4.16 0.81 -6.45
N ILE A 68 4.64 1.86 -5.77
CA ILE A 68 4.00 3.19 -5.84
C ILE A 68 4.17 3.87 -7.21
N LYS A 69 5.03 3.33 -8.09
CA LYS A 69 5.23 3.81 -9.46
C LYS A 69 4.52 2.94 -10.49
N ASP A 70 3.76 1.95 -10.05
CA ASP A 70 3.07 1.02 -10.93
C ASP A 70 2.01 1.74 -11.77
N ASP A 71 1.81 1.32 -13.01
CA ASP A 71 0.83 1.94 -13.92
C ASP A 71 -0.61 1.70 -13.45
N ASP A 72 -0.91 0.58 -12.77
CA ASP A 72 -2.23 0.29 -12.22
C ASP A 72 -2.44 1.02 -10.89
N TRP A 73 -3.40 1.95 -10.88
CA TRP A 73 -3.80 2.69 -9.69
C TRP A 73 -4.23 1.78 -8.53
N ARG A 74 -4.75 0.57 -8.81
CA ARG A 74 -5.15 -0.39 -7.77
C ARG A 74 -3.95 -0.87 -6.96
N VAL A 75 -2.79 -1.01 -7.60
CA VAL A 75 -1.53 -1.37 -6.95
C VAL A 75 -1.07 -0.21 -6.05
N ARG A 76 -1.01 1.02 -6.59
CA ARG A 76 -0.63 2.22 -5.84
C ARG A 76 -1.56 2.49 -4.65
N SER A 77 -2.88 2.38 -4.86
CA SER A 77 -3.91 2.51 -3.83
C SER A 77 -3.77 1.43 -2.74
N ARG A 78 -3.42 0.19 -3.12
CA ARG A 78 -3.16 -0.88 -2.16
C ARG A 78 -1.97 -0.54 -1.26
N VAL A 79 -0.87 -0.02 -1.81
CA VAL A 79 0.28 0.45 -1.01
C VAL A 79 -0.14 1.56 -0.05
N ALA A 80 -0.82 2.61 -0.54
CA ALA A 80 -1.30 3.73 0.28
C ALA A 80 -2.26 3.30 1.40
N SER A 81 -3.05 2.24 1.19
CA SER A 81 -3.98 1.70 2.17
C SER A 81 -3.34 0.90 3.32
N ARG A 82 -2.04 0.59 3.23
CA ARG A 82 -1.34 -0.21 4.25
C ARG A 82 -1.31 0.56 5.57
N ARG A 83 -1.83 -0.04 6.65
CA ARG A 83 -1.84 0.55 8.00
C ARG A 83 -0.51 1.18 8.41
N ASN A 84 0.62 0.58 8.05
CA ASN A 84 1.96 1.07 8.38
C ASN A 84 2.70 1.58 7.15
N CYS A 85 2.00 2.15 6.16
CA CYS A 85 2.62 2.81 5.03
C CYS A 85 3.55 3.93 5.54
N PRO A 86 4.82 3.96 5.11
CA PRO A 86 5.75 5.05 5.44
C PRO A 86 5.21 6.40 4.96
N ALA A 87 5.50 7.45 5.73
CA ALA A 87 5.02 8.80 5.45
C ALA A 87 5.58 9.32 4.10
N GLU A 88 6.78 8.90 3.73
CA GLU A 88 7.48 9.25 2.51
C GLU A 88 6.78 8.67 1.27
N LEU A 89 6.26 7.44 1.36
CA LEU A 89 5.51 6.83 0.25
C LEU A 89 4.14 7.50 0.08
N LEU A 90 3.48 7.89 1.19
CA LEU A 90 2.23 8.64 1.14
C LEU A 90 2.42 10.03 0.54
N ALA A 91 3.51 10.71 0.90
CA ALA A 91 3.90 11.99 0.32
C ALA A 91 4.13 11.89 -1.20
N ALA A 92 4.77 10.82 -1.67
CA ALA A 92 5.01 10.61 -3.09
C ALA A 92 3.72 10.39 -3.91
N LEU A 93 2.62 9.99 -3.27
CA LEU A 93 1.32 9.72 -3.88
C LEU A 93 0.32 10.88 -3.75
N VAL A 94 0.72 12.03 -3.19
CA VAL A 94 -0.21 13.15 -2.92
C VAL A 94 -0.83 13.73 -4.20
N ASP A 95 -0.06 13.78 -5.28
CA ASP A 95 -0.51 14.27 -6.59
C ASP A 95 -0.78 13.09 -7.57
N ASP A 96 -1.11 11.90 -7.05
CA ASP A 96 -1.41 10.74 -7.89
C ASP A 96 -2.54 11.07 -8.89
N PRO A 97 -2.44 10.67 -10.17
CA PRO A 97 -3.49 10.96 -11.15
C PRO A 97 -4.85 10.35 -10.78
N ASP A 98 -4.86 9.25 -10.04
CA ASP A 98 -6.09 8.54 -9.67
C ASP A 98 -6.63 9.04 -8.31
N ASP A 99 -7.91 9.41 -8.29
CA ASP A 99 -8.57 9.95 -7.09
C ASP A 99 -8.69 8.91 -5.97
N ALA A 100 -8.81 7.62 -6.29
CA ALA A 100 -8.89 6.56 -5.28
C ALA A 100 -7.56 6.42 -4.52
N VAL A 101 -6.43 6.72 -5.18
CA VAL A 101 -5.12 6.79 -4.51
C VAL A 101 -5.04 8.04 -3.62
N ARG A 102 -5.36 9.23 -4.16
CA ARG A 102 -5.34 10.49 -3.40
C ARG A 102 -6.27 10.45 -2.18
N ASN A 103 -7.43 9.80 -2.29
CA ASN A 103 -8.35 9.56 -1.18
C ASN A 103 -7.69 8.75 -0.04
N LYS A 104 -6.94 7.68 -0.38
CA LYS A 104 -6.17 6.94 0.62
C LYS A 104 -5.13 7.83 1.28
N VAL A 105 -4.42 8.67 0.52
CA VAL A 105 -3.44 9.61 1.08
C VAL A 105 -4.13 10.62 2.01
N ALA A 106 -5.24 11.24 1.61
CA ALA A 106 -5.99 12.21 2.42
C ALA A 106 -6.41 11.65 3.78
N THR A 107 -6.81 10.38 3.82
CA THR A 107 -7.39 9.73 5.01
C THR A 107 -6.36 8.94 5.84
N HIS A 108 -5.17 8.68 5.33
CA HIS A 108 -4.19 7.83 6.01
C HIS A 108 -3.47 8.55 7.16
N ARG A 109 -3.58 8.04 8.39
CA ARG A 109 -3.06 8.70 9.62
C ARG A 109 -1.58 9.10 9.61
N HIS A 110 -0.74 8.41 8.83
CA HIS A 110 0.70 8.73 8.70
C HIS A 110 1.03 9.73 7.58
N THR A 111 0.06 10.15 6.77
CA THR A 111 0.28 11.15 5.74
C THR A 111 0.81 12.44 6.38
N PRO A 112 1.94 13.00 5.92
CA PRO A 112 2.47 14.25 6.44
C PRO A 112 1.46 15.39 6.34
N ARG A 113 1.48 16.31 7.31
CA ARG A 113 0.54 17.44 7.37
C ARG A 113 0.52 18.27 6.09
N TRP A 114 1.68 18.55 5.51
CA TRP A 114 1.79 19.32 4.28
C TRP A 114 1.11 18.63 3.08
N ALA A 115 1.17 17.30 3.02
CA ALA A 115 0.53 16.54 1.95
C ALA A 115 -1.00 16.54 2.12
N VAL A 116 -1.49 16.47 3.36
CA VAL A 116 -2.92 16.66 3.63
C VAL A 116 -3.36 18.09 3.31
N LEU A 117 -2.55 19.12 3.59
CA LEU A 117 -2.83 20.49 3.17
C LEU A 117 -2.92 20.61 1.65
N ARG A 118 -2.00 20.00 0.90
CA ARG A 118 -2.04 19.99 -0.57
C ARG A 118 -3.38 19.46 -1.11
N LEU A 119 -3.95 18.47 -0.44
CA LEU A 119 -5.21 17.84 -0.82
C LEU A 119 -6.45 18.67 -0.46
N THR A 120 -6.36 19.80 0.25
CA THR A 120 -7.53 20.68 0.48
C THR A 120 -8.02 21.38 -0.79
N ASP A 121 -7.16 21.39 -1.82
CA ASP A 121 -7.41 21.94 -3.15
C ASP A 121 -7.60 20.82 -4.19
N ASP A 122 -7.87 19.58 -3.76
CA ASP A 122 -8.14 18.46 -4.67
C ASP A 122 -9.35 18.79 -5.58
N PRO A 123 -9.30 18.44 -6.88
CA PRO A 123 -10.44 18.64 -7.77
C PRO A 123 -11.70 17.85 -7.36
N TRP A 124 -11.55 16.77 -6.59
CA TRP A 124 -12.68 16.01 -6.06
C TRP A 124 -13.07 16.54 -4.68
N THR A 125 -14.30 17.07 -4.59
CA THR A 125 -14.83 17.71 -3.39
C THR A 125 -14.76 16.79 -2.16
N GLU A 126 -15.02 15.49 -2.32
CA GLU A 126 -14.96 14.52 -1.23
C GLU A 126 -13.55 14.40 -0.63
N ILE A 127 -12.52 14.45 -1.47
CA ILE A 127 -11.11 14.38 -1.04
C ILE A 127 -10.72 15.70 -0.39
N ALA A 128 -11.07 16.82 -1.03
CA ALA A 128 -10.80 18.16 -0.52
C ALA A 128 -11.43 18.38 0.86
N GLU A 129 -12.67 17.95 1.04
CA GLU A 129 -13.37 18.08 2.31
C GLU A 129 -12.80 17.16 3.39
N ALA A 130 -12.48 15.90 3.06
CA ALA A 130 -11.80 15.01 3.99
C ALA A 130 -10.46 15.59 4.46
N ALA A 131 -9.69 16.20 3.55
CA ALA A 131 -8.45 16.88 3.86
C ALA A 131 -8.68 18.09 4.78
N ARG A 132 -9.65 18.96 4.49
CA ARG A 132 -9.99 20.13 5.33
C ARG A 132 -10.40 19.72 6.74
N ILE A 133 -11.29 18.74 6.88
CA ILE A 133 -11.72 18.20 8.17
C ILE A 133 -10.51 17.69 8.96
N ARG A 134 -9.61 16.95 8.29
CA ARG A 134 -8.41 16.42 8.95
C ARG A 134 -7.44 17.52 9.37
N ILE A 135 -7.26 18.56 8.56
CA ILE A 135 -6.42 19.71 8.92
C ILE A 135 -7.01 20.50 10.08
N ALA A 136 -8.33 20.71 10.10
CA ALA A 136 -9.02 21.39 11.20
C ALA A 136 -8.87 20.64 12.53
N ASN A 137 -8.81 19.30 12.49
CA ASN A 137 -8.63 18.43 13.64
C ASN A 137 -7.16 17.99 13.84
N TRP A 138 -6.20 18.65 13.21
CA TRP A 138 -4.79 18.23 13.31
C TRP A 138 -4.29 18.39 14.76
N PRO A 139 -3.64 17.38 15.36
CA PRO A 139 -3.09 17.51 16.71
C PRO A 139 -2.13 18.70 16.77
N GLN A 140 -2.40 19.66 17.64
CA GLN A 140 -1.47 20.74 17.92
C GLN A 140 -0.24 20.12 18.59
N GLU A 141 0.95 20.32 18.00
CA GLU A 141 2.20 19.96 18.67
C GLU A 141 2.24 20.75 19.98
N LYS A 142 2.37 20.06 21.11
CA LYS A 142 2.71 20.71 22.36
C LYS A 142 4.11 21.32 22.17
N ALA A 143 4.17 22.64 22.22
CA ALA A 143 5.41 23.41 22.25
C ALA A 143 6.33 22.95 23.39
#